data_AF-A0A529MDE9-F1
#
_entry.id   AF-A0A529MDE9-F1
#
_cell.length_a   1.000
_cell.length_b   1.000
_cell.length_c   1.000
_cell.angle_alpha   90.00
_cell.angle_beta   90.00
_cell.angle_gamma   90.00
#
_symmetry.space_group_name_H-M   'P 1'
#
loop_
_entity.id
_entity.type
_entity.pdbx_description
1 polymer ?
#
loop_
_entity_poly.entity_id
_entity_poly.type
_entity_poly.pdbx_seq_one_letter_code
_entity_poly.pdbx_strand_id
1 'polypeptide(L)' 'MAAMQDFGAISGVYEKPPGDGETLLRSGLSLRHMRMITALDDHGRVSAAAQVMNISQPAASRMIAEMEAVLDVR' A
#
# COMPACT_ATOMS: atom_id res chain seq x y z
N MET A 1 -42.31 27.63 -14.99
CA MET A 1 -40.96 27.39 -14.44
C MET A 1 -40.96 26.00 -13.82
N ALA A 2 -40.63 24.98 -14.61
CA ALA A 2 -40.49 23.61 -14.14
C ALA A 2 -39.09 23.44 -13.56
N ALA A 3 -39.00 23.02 -12.30
CA ALA A 3 -37.76 22.74 -11.61
C ALA A 3 -37.11 21.50 -12.24
N MET A 4 -36.11 21.74 -13.08
CA MET A 4 -35.18 20.76 -13.60
C MET A 4 -33.98 20.73 -12.68
N GLN A 5 -33.94 19.82 -11.70
CA GLN A 5 -32.73 19.38 -11.00
C GLN A 5 -32.95 17.96 -10.43
N ASP A 6 -33.02 16.98 -11.31
CA ASP A 6 -32.80 15.57 -10.93
C ASP A 6 -31.29 15.32 -10.94
N PHE A 7 -30.64 15.56 -9.80
CA PHE A 7 -29.24 15.21 -9.53
C PHE A 7 -29.11 13.75 -9.03
N GLY A 8 -30.03 12.87 -9.42
CA GLY A 8 -30.16 11.51 -8.91
C GLY A 8 -29.28 10.42 -9.54
N ALA A 9 -28.13 10.74 -10.16
CA ALA A 9 -27.39 9.72 -10.93
C ALA A 9 -25.84 9.77 -10.82
N ILE A 10 -25.30 10.17 -9.67
CA ILE A 10 -23.87 9.95 -9.33
C ILE A 10 -23.69 9.08 -8.09
N SER A 11 -24.63 8.17 -7.83
CA SER A 11 -24.42 7.04 -6.90
C SER A 11 -23.85 5.80 -7.63
N GLY A 12 -23.12 6.03 -8.73
CA GLY A 12 -22.37 5.01 -9.44
C GLY A 12 -21.29 4.45 -8.53
N VAL A 13 -21.69 3.44 -7.76
CA VAL A 13 -20.91 2.31 -7.28
C VAL A 13 -19.41 2.62 -7.31
N TYR A 14 -18.89 3.19 -6.23
CA TYR A 14 -17.48 2.98 -5.93
C TYR A 14 -17.37 1.49 -5.61
N GLU A 15 -17.29 0.69 -6.66
CA GLU A 15 -17.02 -0.73 -6.61
C GLU A 15 -15.64 -0.80 -5.99
N LYS A 16 -15.62 -1.00 -4.67
CA LYS A 16 -14.41 -1.13 -3.88
C LYS A 16 -13.54 -2.14 -4.62
N PRO A 17 -12.37 -1.72 -5.16
CA PRO A 17 -11.52 -2.65 -5.88
C PRO A 17 -11.24 -3.85 -4.96
N PRO A 18 -11.29 -5.09 -5.48
CA PRO A 18 -11.03 -6.26 -4.66
C PRO A 18 -9.62 -6.12 -4.08
N GLY A 19 -9.56 -5.91 -2.77
CA GLY A 19 -8.36 -5.47 -2.05
C GLY A 19 -8.60 -4.18 -1.28
N ASP A 20 -9.38 -4.25 -0.19
CA ASP A 20 -9.28 -3.24 0.85
C ASP A 20 -7.89 -3.27 1.46
N GLY A 21 -7.32 -2.10 1.77
CA GLY A 21 -6.18 -2.05 2.68
C GLY A 21 -6.41 -2.85 3.98
N GLU A 22 -7.66 -3.09 4.37
CA GLU A 22 -8.06 -3.98 5.45
C GLU A 22 -7.58 -5.44 5.27
N THR A 23 -7.71 -6.07 4.09
CA THR A 23 -7.18 -7.43 3.85
C THR A 23 -5.66 -7.46 4.03
N LEU A 24 -4.95 -6.43 3.56
CA LEU A 24 -3.49 -6.32 3.74
C LEU A 24 -3.10 -6.07 5.20
N LEU A 25 -3.86 -5.26 5.94
CA LEU A 25 -3.66 -5.08 7.38
C LEU A 25 -3.93 -6.37 8.16
N ARG A 26 -4.94 -7.15 7.74
CA ARG A 26 -5.26 -8.47 8.32
C ARG A 26 -4.23 -9.54 7.97
N SER A 27 -3.55 -9.44 6.83
CA SER A 27 -2.44 -10.36 6.50
C SER A 27 -1.22 -10.12 7.39
N GLY A 28 -1.12 -8.98 8.07
CA GLY A 28 0.05 -8.58 8.86
C GLY A 28 0.94 -7.57 8.15
N LEU A 29 0.55 -7.08 6.96
CA LEU A 29 1.26 -6.01 6.28
C LEU A 29 0.84 -4.65 6.84
N SER A 30 1.82 -3.91 7.37
CA SER A 30 1.60 -2.54 7.84
C SER A 30 1.74 -1.53 6.69
N LEU A 31 1.26 -0.30 6.89
CA LEU A 31 1.51 0.82 5.96
C LEU A 31 3.01 1.08 5.74
N ARG A 32 3.84 0.75 6.73
CA ARG A 32 5.30 0.88 6.61
C ARG A 32 5.86 -0.11 5.59
N HIS A 33 5.29 -1.32 5.50
CA HIS A 33 5.64 -2.32 4.48
C HIS A 33 5.26 -1.84 3.08
N MET A 34 4.06 -1.27 2.92
CA MET A 34 3.63 -0.69 1.64
C MET A 34 4.57 0.43 1.16
N ARG A 35 4.99 1.30 2.08
CA ARG A 35 5.97 2.36 1.77
C ARG A 35 7.34 1.79 1.38
N MET A 36 7.77 0.68 1.99
CA MET A 36 9.01 0.01 1.59
C MET A 36 8.91 -0.53 0.15
N ILE A 37 7.77 -1.12 -0.23
CA ILE A 37 7.55 -1.60 -1.60
C ILE A 37 7.66 -0.45 -2.59
N THR A 38 6.99 0.68 -2.35
CA THR A 38 7.09 1.86 -3.21
C THR A 38 8.52 2.42 -3.27
N ALA A 39 9.22 2.52 -2.13
CA ALA A 39 10.60 3.01 -2.10
C ALA A 39 11.58 2.07 -2.84
N LEU A 40 11.33 0.76 -2.84
CA LEU A 40 12.10 -0.20 -3.61
C LEU A 40 11.81 -0.07 -5.11
N ASP A 41 10.55 0.14 -5.50
CA ASP A 41 10.13 0.37 -6.89
C ASP A 41 10.77 1.64 -7.46
N ASP A 42 10.71 2.75 -6.71
CA ASP A 42 11.23 4.05 -7.13
C ASP A 42 12.78 4.09 -7.24
N HIS A 43 13.49 3.31 -6.42
CA HIS A 43 14.95 3.44 -6.27
C HIS A 43 15.75 2.18 -6.64
N GLY A 44 15.11 1.02 -6.79
CA GLY A 44 15.72 -0.24 -7.25
C GLY A 44 16.79 -0.85 -6.32
N ARG A 45 17.08 -0.24 -5.17
CA ARG A 45 18.13 -0.69 -4.24
C ARG A 45 17.71 -0.55 -2.78
N VAL A 46 17.90 -1.61 -1.99
CA VAL A 46 17.59 -1.63 -0.55
C VAL A 46 18.27 -0.51 0.23
N SER A 47 19.54 -0.19 -0.08
CA SER A 47 20.26 0.89 0.59
C SER A 47 19.67 2.28 0.30
N ALA A 48 19.15 2.51 -0.90
CA ALA A 48 18.52 3.77 -1.27
C ALA A 48 17.13 3.89 -0.66
N ALA A 49 16.33 2.81 -0.70
CA ALA A 49 15.04 2.76 -0.01
C ALA A 49 15.18 2.99 1.51
N ALA A 50 16.21 2.42 2.15
CA ALA A 50 16.49 2.64 3.57
C ALA A 50 16.77 4.12 3.89
N GLN A 51 17.53 4.81 3.03
CA GLN A 51 17.81 6.25 3.18
C GLN A 51 16.52 7.08 3.08
N VAL A 52 15.68 6.81 2.08
CA VAL A 52 14.41 7.54 1.88
C VAL A 52 13.41 7.27 3.00
N MET A 53 13.41 6.04 3.53
CA MET A 53 12.60 5.67 4.69
C MET A 53 13.18 6.13 6.02
N ASN A 54 14.34 6.80 6.04
CA ASN A 54 15.06 7.26 7.23
C ASN A 54 15.30 6.13 8.25
N ILE A 55 15.78 4.97 7.76
CA ILE A 55 16.15 3.82 8.58
C ILE A 55 17.52 3.28 8.19
N SER A 56 18.09 2.46 9.05
CA SER A 56 19.31 1.73 8.70
C SER A 56 19.03 0.63 7.67
N GLN A 57 20.02 0.32 6.83
CA GLN A 57 19.89 -0.77 5.86
C GLN A 57 19.61 -2.14 6.51
N PRO A 58 20.18 -2.51 7.68
CA PRO A 58 19.77 -3.72 8.39
C PRO A 58 18.30 -3.73 8.82
N ALA A 59 17.75 -2.58 9.23
CA ALA A 59 16.33 -2.47 9.56
C ALA A 59 15.46 -2.61 8.30
N ALA A 60 15.91 -2.09 7.16
CA ALA A 60 15.24 -2.28 5.87
C ALA A 60 15.23 -3.76 5.47
N SER A 61 16.37 -4.46 5.56
CA SER A 61 16.45 -5.89 5.25
C SER A 61 15.56 -6.74 6.16
N ARG A 62 15.48 -6.43 7.46
CA ARG A 62 14.56 -7.12 8.37
C ARG A 62 13.10 -6.89 7.96
N MET A 63 12.73 -5.68 7.59
CA MET A 63 11.37 -5.36 7.13
C MET A 63 11.01 -6.13 5.85
N ILE A 64 11.97 -6.29 4.93
CA ILE A 64 11.76 -7.10 3.71
C ILE A 64 11.51 -8.56 4.07
N ALA A 65 12.33 -9.14 4.95
CA ALA A 65 12.13 -10.51 5.42
C ALA A 65 10.79 -10.70 6.17
N GLU A 66 10.33 -9.69 6.91
CA GLU A 66 9.00 -9.69 7.54
C GLU A 66 7.88 -9.69 6.49
N MET A 67 8.02 -8.91 5.40
CA MET A 67 7.07 -8.91 4.29
C MET A 67 7.01 -10.25 3.57
N GLU A 68 8.17 -10.84 3.26
CA GLU A 68 8.31 -12.16 2.66
C GLU A 68 7.62 -13.25 3.52
N ALA A 69 7.85 -13.23 4.84
CA ALA A 69 7.22 -14.16 5.76
C ALA A 69 5.70 -14.00 5.85
N VAL A 70 5.19 -12.77 5.83
CA VAL A 70 3.74 -12.49 5.84
C VAL A 70 3.08 -12.94 4.54
N LEU A 71 3.76 -12.76 3.42
CA LEU A 71 3.26 -13.12 2.09
C LEU A 71 3.48 -14.59 1.75
N ASP A 72 4.20 -15.34 2.60
CA ASP A 72 4.63 -16.72 2.37
C ASP A 72 5.40 -16.87 1.04
N VAL A 73 6.31 -15.92 0.78
CA VAL A 73 7.17 -15.88 -0.41
C VAL A 73 8.65 -15.82 -0.02
N ARG A 74 9.53 -16.33 -0.88
CA ARG A 74 10.99 -16.28 -0.76
C ARG A 74 11.63 -15.94 -2.10
#